data_AF-A0A7Z7J3Y6-F1
#
_entry.id   AF-A0A7Z7J3Y6-F1
#
_cell.length_a   1.000
_cell.length_b   1.000
_cell.length_c   1.000
_cell.angle_alpha   90.00
_cell.angle_beta   90.00
_cell.angle_gamma   90.00
#
_symmetry.space_group_name_H-M   'P 1'
#
loop_
_entity.id
_entity.type
_entity.pdbx_description
1 polymer ?
#
loop_
_entity_poly.entity_id
_entity_poly.type
_entity_poly.pdbx_seq_one_letter_code
_entity_poly.pdbx_strand_id
1 'polypeptide(L)'
;MVIAPGEGEGGPDNRHRGADQWLYVVDGTGEAVVEGQTHALQAGSLIAIERGETHEIRNTGNTPLKTVNFYHPPAYDAQGEPLPAGEAQ
;
A
#
# COMPACT_ATOMS: atom_id res chain seq x y z
N MET A 1 2.77 4.98 6.10
CA MET A 1 3.73 3.88 5.93
C MET A 1 5.03 4.48 5.40
N VAL A 2 6.20 3.96 5.78
CA VAL A 2 7.50 4.44 5.28
C VAL A 2 8.33 3.22 4.90
N ILE A 3 8.71 3.10 3.63
CA ILE A 3 9.41 1.94 3.09
C ILE A 3 10.86 2.32 2.80
N ALA A 4 11.83 1.56 3.32
CA ALA A 4 13.25 1.83 3.08
C ALA A 4 13.65 1.50 1.63
N PRO A 5 14.76 2.06 1.11
CA PRO A 5 15.23 1.74 -0.24
C PRO A 5 15.42 0.24 -0.47
N GLY A 6 14.85 -0.28 -1.56
CA GLY A 6 14.93 -1.70 -1.93
C GLY A 6 13.96 -2.62 -1.17
N GLU A 7 13.19 -2.10 -0.23
CA GLU A 7 12.14 -2.86 0.47
C GLU A 7 10.77 -2.69 -0.20
N GLY A 8 9.83 -3.54 0.19
CA GLY A 8 8.43 -3.47 -0.21
C GLY A 8 7.51 -3.94 0.92
N GLU A 9 6.25 -3.54 0.82
CA GLU A 9 5.17 -3.90 1.74
C GLU A 9 4.04 -4.57 0.96
N GLY A 10 3.44 -5.61 1.54
CA GLY A 10 2.48 -6.47 0.88
C GLY A 10 3.14 -7.63 0.10
N GLY A 11 2.60 -7.94 -1.07
CA GLY A 11 3.06 -9.06 -1.90
C GLY A 11 2.00 -9.51 -2.90
N PRO A 12 2.30 -10.49 -3.78
CA PRO A 12 1.40 -10.91 -4.85
C PRO A 12 0.07 -11.49 -4.34
N ASP A 13 0.05 -12.01 -3.12
CA ASP A 13 -1.16 -12.57 -2.49
C ASP A 13 -1.81 -11.59 -1.49
N ASN A 14 -1.17 -10.45 -1.21
CA ASN A 14 -1.64 -9.48 -0.22
C ASN A 14 -2.86 -8.73 -0.75
N ARG A 15 -3.98 -8.83 -0.04
CA ARG A 15 -5.22 -8.13 -0.34
C ARG A 15 -5.98 -7.89 0.95
N HIS A 16 -6.64 -6.75 1.09
CA HIS A 16 -7.54 -6.53 2.22
C HIS A 16 -8.92 -7.09 1.88
N ARG A 17 -9.44 -8.03 2.68
CA ARG A 17 -10.72 -8.67 2.35
C ARG A 17 -11.90 -7.70 2.32
N GLY A 18 -11.82 -6.61 3.08
CA GLY A 18 -12.99 -5.78 3.38
C GLY A 18 -12.70 -4.29 3.56
N ALA A 19 -11.49 -3.82 3.21
CA ALA A 19 -11.13 -2.41 3.29
C ALA A 19 -10.43 -1.96 2.02
N ASP A 20 -10.85 -0.82 1.49
CA ASP A 20 -10.14 -0.13 0.41
C ASP A 20 -8.94 0.60 1.02
N GLN A 21 -7.83 0.70 0.28
CA GLN A 21 -6.64 1.45 0.67
C GLN A 21 -6.40 2.60 -0.30
N TRP A 22 -6.40 3.82 0.22
CA TRP A 22 -5.97 5.00 -0.49
C TRP A 22 -4.57 5.36 -0.03
N LEU A 23 -3.59 5.30 -0.93
CA LEU A 23 -2.19 5.61 -0.65
C LEU A 23 -1.78 6.86 -1.40
N TYR A 24 -1.35 7.88 -0.65
CA TYR A 24 -0.74 9.10 -1.19
C TYR A 24 0.75 9.14 -0.90
N VAL A 25 1.55 9.41 -1.92
CA VAL A 25 3.01 9.51 -1.81
C VAL A 25 3.39 10.93 -1.47
N VAL A 26 3.97 11.11 -0.29
CA VAL A 26 4.46 12.40 0.20
C VAL A 26 5.85 12.69 -0.38
N ASP A 27 6.72 11.69 -0.44
CA ASP A 27 8.13 11.82 -0.84
C ASP A 27 8.70 10.47 -1.29
N GLY A 28 9.75 10.50 -2.10
CA GLY A 28 10.41 9.31 -2.67
C GLY A 28 9.80 8.82 -4.00
N THR A 29 10.34 7.70 -4.49
CA THR A 29 9.93 7.06 -5.76
C THR A 29 9.76 5.56 -5.56
N GLY A 30 8.79 4.98 -6.25
CA GLY A 30 8.48 3.56 -6.11
C GLY A 30 7.61 3.03 -7.24
N GLU A 31 7.05 1.84 -7.01
CA GLU A 31 6.01 1.27 -7.84
C GLU A 31 4.93 0.64 -6.96
N ALA A 32 3.68 0.69 -7.45
CA ALA A 32 2.60 -0.16 -6.97
C ALA A 32 2.36 -1.26 -8.02
N VAL A 33 2.27 -2.50 -7.59
CA VAL A 33 1.74 -3.60 -8.41
C VAL A 33 0.34 -3.87 -7.90
N VAL A 34 -0.69 -3.64 -8.71
CA VAL A 34 -2.10 -3.88 -8.36
C VAL A 34 -2.71 -4.78 -9.42
N GLU A 35 -3.27 -5.93 -9.03
CA GLU A 35 -3.80 -6.94 -9.96
C GLU A 35 -2.81 -7.30 -11.08
N GLY A 36 -1.52 -7.38 -10.72
CA GLY A 36 -0.42 -7.66 -11.65
C GLY A 36 -0.03 -6.49 -12.57
N GLN A 37 -0.69 -5.33 -12.48
CA GLN A 37 -0.35 -4.13 -13.24
C GLN A 37 0.60 -3.23 -12.45
N THR A 38 1.70 -2.81 -13.08
CA THR A 38 2.69 -1.92 -12.45
C THR A 38 2.36 -0.46 -12.73
N HIS A 39 2.33 0.34 -11.66
CA HIS A 39 2.12 1.78 -11.68
C HIS A 39 3.32 2.49 -11.03
N ALA A 40 3.94 3.42 -11.76
CA ALA A 40 5.03 4.22 -11.21
C ALA A 40 4.51 5.21 -10.16
N LEU A 41 5.25 5.33 -9.05
CA LEU A 41 4.94 6.20 -7.93
C LEU A 41 6.04 7.26 -7.76
N GLN A 42 5.61 8.49 -7.50
CA GLN A 42 6.46 9.62 -7.14
C GLN A 42 5.70 10.55 -6.17
N ALA A 43 6.38 11.53 -5.59
CA ALA A 43 5.71 12.54 -4.77
C ALA A 43 4.49 13.15 -5.49
N GLY A 44 3.33 13.15 -4.83
CA GLY A 44 2.05 13.57 -5.39
C GLY A 44 1.22 12.46 -6.03
N SER A 45 1.76 11.27 -6.25
CA SER A 45 0.97 10.11 -6.69
C SER A 45 -0.09 9.76 -5.66
N LEU A 46 -1.31 9.48 -6.15
CA LEU A 46 -2.42 8.93 -5.38
C LEU A 46 -2.91 7.66 -6.08
N ILE A 47 -3.04 6.58 -5.32
CA ILE A 47 -3.67 5.35 -5.78
C ILE A 47 -4.78 4.95 -4.81
N ALA A 48 -5.92 4.55 -5.37
CA ALA A 48 -7.02 3.92 -4.64
C ALA A 48 -7.04 2.44 -5.04
N ILE A 49 -6.76 1.58 -4.08
CA ILE A 49 -6.75 0.12 -4.21
C ILE A 49 -8.05 -0.36 -3.58
N GLU A 50 -8.91 -0.95 -4.39
CA GLU A 50 -10.20 -1.46 -3.93
C GLU A 50 -10.01 -2.75 -3.11
N ARG A 51 -10.87 -2.97 -2.12
CA ARG A 51 -10.88 -4.22 -1.35
C ARG A 51 -10.87 -5.43 -2.29
N GLY A 52 -10.13 -6.46 -1.90
CA GLY A 52 -9.98 -7.68 -2.70
C GLY A 52 -8.93 -7.62 -3.80
N GLU A 53 -8.47 -6.43 -4.21
CA GLU A 53 -7.34 -6.31 -5.15
C GLU A 53 -6.03 -6.71 -4.46
N THR A 54 -5.30 -7.59 -5.14
CA THR A 54 -3.92 -7.94 -4.82
C THR A 54 -3.03 -6.73 -5.03
N HIS A 55 -2.18 -6.44 -4.05
CA HIS A 55 -1.29 -5.30 -4.14
C HIS A 55 0.02 -5.42 -3.37
N GLU A 56 1.06 -4.84 -3.97
CA GLU A 56 2.38 -4.68 -3.39
C GLU A 56 2.90 -3.26 -3.68
N ILE A 57 3.51 -2.62 -2.69
CA ILE A 57 4.15 -1.31 -2.84
C ILE A 57 5.64 -1.49 -2.63
N ARG A 58 6.45 -1.11 -3.62
CA ARG A 58 7.91 -1.25 -3.56
C ARG A 58 8.60 0.09 -3.65
N ASN A 59 9.64 0.28 -2.86
CA ASN A 59 10.54 1.41 -2.99
C ASN A 59 11.68 1.06 -3.97
N THR A 60 11.55 1.56 -5.20
CA THR A 60 12.55 1.41 -6.27
C THR A 60 13.57 2.54 -6.30
N GLY A 61 13.44 3.53 -5.39
CA GLY A 61 14.35 4.65 -5.25
C GLY A 61 15.54 4.36 -4.32
N ASN A 62 16.33 5.41 -4.08
CA ASN A 62 17.48 5.41 -3.16
C ASN A 62 17.24 6.22 -1.88
N THR A 63 16.02 6.70 -1.67
CA THR A 63 15.57 7.44 -0.47
C THR A 63 14.29 6.80 0.07
N PRO A 64 13.91 7.02 1.34
CA PRO A 64 12.68 6.45 1.89
C PRO A 64 11.42 6.88 1.12
N LEU A 65 10.57 5.91 0.78
CA LEU A 65 9.26 6.16 0.19
C LEU A 65 8.27 6.43 1.33
N LYS A 66 7.84 7.69 1.47
CA LYS A 66 6.96 8.14 2.56
C LYS A 66 5.54 8.26 2.05
N THR A 67 4.62 7.56 2.69
CA THR A 67 3.21 7.52 2.28
C THR A 67 2.27 7.76 3.44
N VAL A 68 1.12 8.34 3.14
CA VAL A 68 -0.05 8.38 4.02
C VAL A 68 -1.11 7.46 3.43
N ASN A 69 -1.68 6.60 4.29
CA ASN A 69 -2.72 5.66 3.89
C ASN A 69 -4.03 5.99 4.60
N PHE A 70 -5.13 5.89 3.87
CA PHE A 70 -6.49 5.94 4.40
C PHE A 70 -7.17 4.61 4.09
N TYR A 71 -7.77 4.00 5.11
CA TYR A 71 -8.47 2.73 4.97
C TYR A 71 -9.96 2.92 5.20
N HIS A 72 -10.79 2.36 4.32
CA HIS A 72 -12.24 2.43 4.44
C HIS A 72 -12.92 1.08 4.16
N PRO A 73 -13.68 0.52 5.12
CA PRO A 73 -13.68 0.82 6.56
C PRO A 73 -12.29 0.65 7.20
N PRO A 74 -12.10 0.99 8.49
CA PRO A 74 -10.83 0.78 9.17
C PRO A 74 -10.29 -0.66 9.00
N ALA A 75 -9.04 -0.78 8.58
CA ALA A 75 -8.38 -2.06 8.33
C ALA A 75 -7.52 -2.56 9.50
N TYR A 76 -7.11 -1.68 10.42
CA TYR A 76 -6.19 -1.98 11.51
C TYR A 76 -6.68 -1.44 12.85
N ASP A 77 -6.29 -2.10 13.93
CA ASP A 77 -6.53 -1.62 15.29
C ASP A 77 -5.48 -0.57 15.74
N ALA A 78 -5.52 -0.17 17.00
CA ALA A 78 -4.60 0.84 17.55
C ALA A 78 -3.15 0.34 17.69
N GLN A 79 -2.91 -0.96 17.63
CA GLN A 79 -1.60 -1.59 17.69
C GLN A 79 -1.02 -1.80 16.27
N GLY A 80 -1.84 -1.61 15.24
CA GLY A 80 -1.46 -1.87 13.85
C GLY A 80 -1.71 -3.31 13.43
N GLU A 81 -2.47 -4.09 14.20
CA GLU A 81 -2.85 -5.46 13.83
C GLU A 81 -4.08 -5.42 12.90
N PRO A 82 -4.14 -6.30 11.88
CA PRO A 82 -5.28 -6.35 10.97
C PRO A 82 -6.59 -6.63 11.73
N LEU A 83 -7.58 -5.76 11.52
CA LEU A 83 -8.97 -6.06 11.85
C LEU A 83 -9.53 -7.06 10.83
N PRO A 84 -10.72 -7.65 11.08
CA PRO A 84 -11.33 -8.55 10.12
C PRO A 84 -11.46 -7.94 8.71
N ALA A 85 -11.64 -6.63 8.57
CA ALA A 85 -11.67 -5.98 7.25
C ALA A 85 -10.29 -5.90 6.55
N GLY A 86 -9.19 -5.82 7.31
CA GLY A 86 -7.83 -5.72 6.81
C GLY A 86 -7.11 -7.06 6.61
N GLU A 87 -7.65 -8.16 7.16
CA GLU A 87 -7.12 -9.51 6.96
C GLU A 87 -7.03 -9.89 5.47
N ALA A 88 -5.97 -10.63 5.13
CA ALA A 88 -5.84 -11.31 3.85
C ALA A 88 -6.83 -12.47 3.75
N GLN A 89 -7.31 -12.73 2.53
CA GLN A 89 -8.19 -13.88 2.23
C GLN A 89 -7.39 -15.14 1.92
#